data_AF-A0A378MWH2-F1
#
_entry.id   AF-A0A378MWH2-F1
#
_cell.length_a   1.000
_cell.length_b   1.000
_cell.length_c   1.000
_cell.angle_alpha   90.00
_cell.angle_beta   90.00
_cell.angle_gamma   90.00
#
_symmetry.space_group_name_H-M   'P 1'
#
loop_
_entity.id
_entity.type
_entity.pdbx_description
1 polymer ?
#
loop_
_entity_poly.entity_id
_entity_poly.type
_entity_poly.pdbx_seq_one_letter_code
_entity_poly.pdbx_strand_id
1 'polypeptide(L)'
;MFMKMEAIINSMTLKERANPDIIKGSRRRRIALGSGTQVQDVNKLLKQFDDMQRMMKKMRKGGMAKMMRGVKGMMGGGLGGLGGLGSMFGKR
;
A
#
# COMPACT_ATOMS: atom_id res chain seq x y z
N MET A 1 5.24 4.75 -23.98
CA MET A 1 4.19 5.06 -22.97
C MET A 1 4.79 5.57 -21.65
N PHE A 2 5.85 4.93 -21.11
CA PHE A 2 6.47 5.31 -19.83
C PHE A 2 7.21 6.67 -19.84
N MET A 3 7.74 7.10 -20.98
CA MET A 3 8.50 8.37 -21.10
C MET A 3 7.71 9.60 -20.63
N LYS A 4 6.39 9.65 -20.87
CA LYS A 4 5.53 10.76 -20.40
C LYS A 4 5.42 10.78 -18.88
N MET A 5 5.36 9.60 -18.28
CA MET A 5 5.27 9.42 -16.83
C MET A 5 6.56 9.90 -16.14
N GLU A 6 7.70 9.48 -16.68
CA GLU A 6 9.02 9.89 -16.22
C GLU A 6 9.23 11.40 -16.37
N ALA A 7 8.85 11.99 -17.51
CA ALA A 7 8.94 13.43 -17.72
C ALA A 7 8.11 14.23 -16.70
N ILE A 8 6.89 13.78 -16.37
CA ILE A 8 6.04 14.38 -15.35
C ILE A 8 6.71 14.30 -13.97
N ILE A 9 7.23 13.14 -13.59
CA ILE A 9 7.88 12.93 -12.28
C ILE A 9 9.15 13.76 -12.16
N ASN A 10 9.95 13.86 -13.24
CA ASN A 10 11.17 14.66 -13.29
C ASN A 10 10.88 16.17 -13.21
N SER A 11 9.69 16.60 -13.58
CA SER A 11 9.24 18.00 -13.47
C SER A 11 8.68 18.37 -12.09
N MET A 12 8.70 17.43 -11.13
CA MET A 12 8.32 17.67 -9.74
C MET A 12 9.52 18.03 -8.87
N THR A 13 9.30 18.88 -7.88
CA THR A 13 10.26 19.14 -6.81
C THR A 13 10.31 17.95 -5.83
N LEU A 14 11.38 17.84 -5.04
CA LEU A 14 11.51 16.81 -4.00
C LEU A 14 10.35 16.83 -3.00
N LYS A 15 9.91 18.03 -2.60
CA LYS A 15 8.77 18.20 -1.68
C LYS A 15 7.45 17.65 -2.26
N GLU A 16 7.24 17.86 -3.55
CA GLU A 16 6.04 17.37 -4.25
C GLU A 16 6.07 15.85 -4.43
N ARG A 17 7.24 15.26 -4.71
CA ARG A 17 7.40 13.80 -4.80
C ARG A 17 7.20 13.12 -3.45
N ALA A 18 7.72 13.70 -2.38
CA ALA A 18 7.56 13.19 -1.02
C ALA A 18 6.11 13.32 -0.52
N ASN A 19 5.42 14.40 -0.91
CA ASN A 19 4.04 14.64 -0.51
C ASN A 19 3.18 15.11 -1.70
N PRO A 20 2.56 14.18 -2.45
CA PRO A 20 1.74 14.51 -3.61
C PRO A 20 0.46 15.30 -3.29
N ASP A 21 0.00 15.33 -2.04
CA ASP A 21 -1.22 16.04 -1.64
C ASP A 21 -1.10 17.56 -1.79
N ILE A 22 0.13 18.10 -1.79
CA ILE A 22 0.39 19.52 -1.98
C ILE A 22 0.23 19.95 -3.45
N ILE A 23 0.15 19.00 -4.39
CA ILE A 23 0.08 19.25 -5.83
C ILE A 23 -1.36 19.65 -6.23
N LYS A 24 -1.68 20.93 -6.00
CA LYS A 24 -2.94 21.58 -6.41
C LYS A 24 -2.84 22.23 -7.80
N GLY A 25 -3.83 23.02 -8.21
CA GLY A 25 -3.96 23.57 -9.58
C GLY A 25 -2.72 24.29 -10.12
N SER A 26 -2.16 25.24 -9.36
CA SER A 26 -0.96 25.99 -9.79
C SER A 26 0.25 25.06 -10.05
N ARG A 27 0.53 24.14 -9.12
CA ARG A 27 1.63 23.16 -9.27
C ARG A 27 1.39 22.20 -10.44
N ARG A 28 0.16 21.73 -10.63
CA ARG A 28 -0.19 20.87 -11.78
C ARG A 28 0.08 21.55 -13.11
N ARG A 29 -0.27 22.84 -13.24
CA ARG A 29 0.03 23.64 -14.44
C ARG A 29 1.54 23.77 -14.66
N ARG A 30 2.32 24.08 -13.61
CA ARG A 30 3.78 24.16 -13.69
C ARG A 30 4.40 22.83 -14.12
N ILE A 31 3.98 21.71 -13.52
CA ILE A 31 4.49 20.37 -13.84
C ILE A 31 4.19 20.04 -15.31
N ALA A 32 2.92 20.22 -15.73
CA ALA A 32 2.50 19.93 -17.11
C ALA A 32 3.31 20.73 -18.15
N LEU A 33 3.53 22.03 -17.90
CA LEU A 33 4.37 22.86 -18.76
C LEU A 33 5.84 22.41 -18.76
N GLY A 34 6.40 22.08 -17.59
CA GLY A 34 7.78 21.60 -17.47
C GLY A 34 8.03 20.24 -18.11
N SER A 35 7.02 19.36 -18.14
CA SER A 35 7.12 18.02 -18.73
C SER A 35 6.66 17.94 -20.19
N GLY A 36 6.16 19.04 -20.78
CA GLY A 36 5.59 19.03 -22.12
C GLY A 36 4.33 18.17 -22.24
N THR A 37 3.54 18.06 -21.17
CA THR A 37 2.31 17.25 -21.11
C THR A 37 1.09 18.08 -20.77
N GLN A 38 -0.10 17.48 -20.78
CA GLN A 38 -1.32 18.17 -20.37
C GLN A 38 -1.56 18.05 -18.86
N VAL A 39 -2.30 19.01 -18.28
CA VAL A 39 -2.72 18.95 -16.86
C VAL A 39 -3.54 17.68 -16.58
N GLN A 40 -4.27 17.17 -17.58
CA GLN A 40 -5.02 15.93 -17.47
C GLN A 40 -4.11 14.71 -17.27
N ASP A 41 -2.93 14.69 -17.90
CA ASP A 41 -1.97 13.60 -17.73
C ASP A 41 -1.40 13.58 -16.31
N VAL A 42 -1.09 14.77 -15.77
CA VAL A 42 -0.69 14.93 -14.37
C VAL A 42 -1.80 14.47 -13.42
N ASN A 43 -3.07 14.81 -13.70
CA ASN A 43 -4.21 14.35 -12.89
C ASN A 43 -4.35 12.82 -12.88
N LYS A 44 -4.21 12.18 -14.05
CA LYS A 44 -4.27 10.72 -14.17
C LYS A 44 -3.17 10.06 -13.33
N LEU A 45 -1.95 10.58 -13.42
CA LEU A 45 -0.81 10.07 -12.65
C LEU A 45 -1.02 10.19 -11.14
N LEU A 46 -1.49 11.36 -10.68
CA LEU A 46 -1.79 11.57 -9.26
C LEU A 46 -2.89 10.65 -8.76
N LYS A 47 -3.91 10.38 -9.58
CA LYS A 47 -4.99 9.45 -9.23
C LYS A 47 -4.49 8.01 -9.11
N GLN A 48 -3.71 7.55 -10.10
CA GLN A 48 -3.08 6.22 -10.06
C GLN A 48 -2.20 6.04 -8.82
N PHE A 49 -1.47 7.08 -8.43
CA PHE A 49 -0.67 7.07 -7.21
C PHE A 49 -1.54 6.97 -5.94
N ASP A 50 -2.62 7.75 -5.82
CA ASP A 50 -3.53 7.68 -4.66
C ASP A 50 -4.19 6.30 -4.55
N ASP A 51 -4.64 5.74 -5.67
CA ASP A 51 -5.24 4.40 -5.71
C ASP A 51 -4.23 3.33 -5.24
N MET A 52 -2.98 3.39 -5.70
CA MET A 52 -1.92 2.50 -5.26
C MET A 52 -1.58 2.70 -3.78
N GLN A 53 -1.52 3.95 -3.29
CA GLN A 53 -1.33 4.24 -1.87
C GLN A 53 -2.44 3.68 -1.00
N ARG A 54 -3.70 3.80 -1.43
CA ARG A 54 -4.86 3.22 -0.72
C ARG A 54 -4.77 1.70 -0.67
N MET A 55 -4.38 1.06 -1.77
CA MET A 55 -4.17 -0.38 -1.81
C MET A 55 -3.05 -0.81 -0.85
N MET A 56 -1.90 -0.14 -0.89
CA MET A 56 -0.77 -0.41 0.00
C MET A 56 -1.12 -0.19 1.48
N LYS A 57 -1.89 0.85 1.80
CA LYS A 57 -2.41 1.11 3.15
C LYS A 57 -3.33 -0.01 3.62
N LYS A 58 -4.26 -0.47 2.78
CA LYS A 58 -5.15 -1.61 3.09
C LYS A 58 -4.36 -2.90 3.31
N MET A 59 -3.34 -3.15 2.49
CA MET A 59 -2.45 -4.30 2.64
C MET A 59 -1.69 -4.27 3.97
N ARG A 60 -1.09 -3.11 4.34
CA ARG A 60 -0.41 -2.90 5.64
C ARG A 60 -1.34 -3.00 6.84
N LYS A 61 -2.55 -2.42 6.78
CA LYS A 61 -3.48 -2.38 7.92
C LYS A 61 -4.21 -3.70 8.17
N GLY A 62 -4.14 -4.69 7.27
CA GLY A 62 -4.93 -5.90 7.50
C GLY A 62 -4.72 -7.09 6.57
N GLY A 63 -4.05 -6.97 5.42
CA GLY A 63 -3.86 -8.14 4.54
C GLY A 63 -3.04 -9.24 5.23
N MET A 64 -1.85 -8.88 5.70
CA MET A 64 -0.93 -9.84 6.34
C MET A 64 -1.31 -10.12 7.80
N ALA A 65 -1.73 -9.12 8.57
CA ALA A 65 -2.11 -9.30 9.97
C ALA A 65 -3.44 -10.06 10.17
N LYS A 66 -4.35 -10.04 9.19
CA LYS A 66 -5.61 -10.81 9.23
C LYS A 66 -5.37 -12.23 8.69
N MET A 67 -4.50 -12.39 7.68
CA MET A 67 -4.03 -13.70 7.21
C MET A 67 -3.25 -14.44 8.31
N MET A 68 -2.33 -13.76 9.01
CA MET A 68 -1.56 -14.36 10.11
C MET A 68 -2.44 -14.68 11.33
N ARG A 69 -3.51 -13.90 11.59
CA ARG A 69 -4.53 -14.25 12.59
C ARG A 69 -5.40 -15.44 12.16
N GLY A 70 -5.75 -15.55 10.88
CA GLY A 70 -6.47 -16.71 10.34
C GLY A 70 -5.64 -18.00 10.43
N VAL A 71 -4.36 -17.93 10.05
CA VAL A 71 -3.42 -19.05 10.16
C VAL A 71 -3.14 -19.41 11.63
N LYS A 72 -2.97 -18.42 12.52
CA LYS A 72 -2.84 -18.68 13.97
C LYS A 72 -4.14 -19.25 14.58
N GLY A 73 -5.31 -18.89 14.07
CA GLY A 73 -6.58 -19.51 14.47
C GLY A 73 -6.68 -20.97 14.06
N MET A 74 -6.22 -21.30 12.84
CA MET A 74 -6.17 -22.69 12.34
C MET A 74 -5.09 -23.53 13.04
N MET A 75 -3.90 -22.96 13.28
CA MET A 75 -2.77 -23.67 13.88
C MET A 75 -2.83 -23.71 15.43
N GLY A 76 -3.47 -22.71 16.06
CA GLY A 76 -3.74 -22.66 17.50
C GLY A 76 -4.94 -23.51 17.93
N GLY A 77 -5.87 -23.81 17.02
CA GLY A 77 -6.95 -24.78 17.25
C GLY A 77 -6.52 -26.24 17.09
N GLY A 78 -5.41 -26.52 16.39
CA GLY A 78 -4.92 -27.87 16.11
C GLY A 78 -3.88 -28.44 17.09
N LEU A 79 -3.26 -27.59 17.92
CA LEU A 79 -2.25 -28.01 18.93
C LEU A 79 -2.78 -27.98 20.37
N GLY A 80 -4.03 -27.59 20.59
CA GLY A 80 -4.73 -27.75 21.88
C GLY A 80 -5.20 -29.18 22.15
N GLY A 81 -5.24 -30.04 21.13
CA GLY A 81 -5.70 -31.44 21.23
C GLY A 81 -4.64 -32.44 21.74
N LEU A 82 -3.37 -32.06 21.81
CA LEU A 82 -2.28 -32.93 22.30
C LEU A 82 -1.90 -32.68 23.77
N GLY A 83 -2.50 -31.69 24.44
CA GLY A 83 -2.34 -31.47 25.88
C GLY A 83 -3.17 -32.41 26.76
N GLY A 84 -4.16 -33.10 26.19
CA GLY A 84 -5.06 -34.01 26.92
C GLY A 84 -4.49 -35.42 27.16
N LEU A 85 -3.43 -35.81 26.46
CA LEU A 85 -2.84 -37.15 26.58
C LEU A 85 -1.73 -37.25 27.65
N GLY A 86 -1.43 -36.15 28.35
CA GLY A 86 -0.51 -36.15 29.51
C GLY A 86 -1.20 -36.45 30.84
N SER A 87 -2.54 -36.42 30.89
CA SER A 87 -3.31 -36.56 32.14
C SER A 87 -3.91 -37.95 32.36
N MET A 88 -3.71 -38.89 31.43
CA MET A 88 -4.19 -40.28 31.55
C MET A 88 -3.15 -41.28 32.10
N PHE A 89 -1.89 -40.87 32.30
CA PHE A 89 -0.82 -41.75 32.80
C PHE A 89 -0.25 -41.27 34.14
N GLY A 90 -1.14 -40.94 35.08
CA GLY A 90 -0.71 -40.32 36.34
C GLY A 90 -1.75 -40.39 37.45
N LYS A 91 -2.41 -41.54 37.65
CA LYS A 91 -3.07 -41.83 38.93
C LYS A 91 -3.20 -43.33 39.17
N ARG A 92 -2.24 -43.81 39.96
CA ARG A 92 -2.21 -45.05 40.76
C ARG A 92 -2.38 -46.38 40.03
#